data_AF-A0A7S0BTX4-F1
#
_entry.id   AF-A0A7S0BTX4-F1
#
_cell.length_a   1.000
_cell.length_b   1.000
_cell.length_c   1.000
_cell.angle_alpha   90.00
_cell.angle_beta   90.00
_cell.angle_gamma   90.00
#
_symmetry.space_group_name_H-M   'P 1'
#
loop_
_entity.id
_entity.type
_entity.pdbx_description
1 polymer ?
#
loop_
_entity_poly.entity_id
_entity_poly.type
_entity_poly.pdbx_seq_one_letter_code
_entity_poly.pdbx_strand_id
1 'polypeptide(L)'
;MLGFVTGTGIATGKTGASALGCQAVKPNFGQEVRRASRSHLKMNAASGEGLKPVCPILMGSASDMDRCKKIAEALESFGIDADLRIASAHKVPARLLKVIEAYNEDPRPKVFIGVAGRSNALSGVLDCATTSPVISCPPYSDAFGGTDLYSSIRMPGGVAPALVLDPAGAALMAAKILGINNSKVRDAVADLQRRNRERLFVDDVLATSTSLTPEIQARHQARDVITETDLGNTFGASEKKSGKVGSE
;
A
#
# COMPACT_ATOMS: atom_id res chain seq x y z
N MET A 1 -56.97 49.90 33.49
CA MET A 1 -55.70 50.53 33.91
C MET A 1 -54.78 50.47 32.70
N LEU A 2 -54.61 51.60 32.02
CA LEU A 2 -53.72 51.76 30.86
C LEU A 2 -52.27 51.57 31.29
N GLY A 3 -51.49 50.86 30.48
CA GLY A 3 -50.03 50.79 30.57
C GLY A 3 -49.45 50.77 29.15
N PHE A 4 -49.18 51.95 28.63
CA PHE A 4 -48.51 52.22 27.35
C PHE A 4 -47.00 52.34 27.65
N VAL A 5 -46.14 51.56 27.00
CA VAL A 5 -44.73 51.91 26.81
C VAL A 5 -44.28 51.46 25.42
N THR A 6 -43.80 52.45 24.67
CA THR A 6 -43.23 52.42 23.33
C THR A 6 -41.70 52.23 23.39
N GLY A 7 -41.12 51.74 22.28
CA GLY A 7 -39.67 51.75 22.03
C GLY A 7 -39.31 50.77 20.89
N THR A 8 -39.56 51.12 19.63
CA THR A 8 -38.59 51.67 18.64
C THR A 8 -37.20 51.02 18.63
N GLY A 9 -36.85 50.40 17.50
CA GLY A 9 -35.47 49.98 17.22
C GLY A 9 -35.33 48.87 16.17
N ILE A 10 -35.87 49.03 14.96
CA ILE A 10 -35.51 48.17 13.82
C ILE A 10 -34.18 48.69 13.25
N ALA A 11 -33.09 48.03 13.63
CA ALA A 11 -31.78 48.25 13.01
C ALA A 11 -31.64 47.32 11.79
N THR A 12 -31.78 47.89 10.59
CA THR A 12 -31.44 47.23 9.32
C THR A 12 -29.92 47.15 9.18
N GLY A 13 -29.31 46.09 9.70
CA GLY A 13 -27.92 45.74 9.43
C GLY A 13 -27.77 45.10 8.06
N LYS A 14 -27.43 45.90 7.04
CA LYS A 14 -26.89 45.41 5.77
C LYS A 14 -25.49 44.85 6.03
N THR A 15 -25.36 43.56 6.27
CA THR A 15 -24.06 42.88 6.15
C THR A 15 -23.91 42.44 4.70
N GLY A 16 -22.97 43.09 4.02
CA GLY A 16 -22.59 42.75 2.65
C GLY A 16 -22.11 41.31 2.60
N ALA A 17 -22.88 40.45 1.94
CA ALA A 17 -22.41 39.17 1.46
C ALA A 17 -21.36 39.45 0.38
N SER A 18 -20.10 39.56 0.80
CA SER A 18 -18.93 39.42 -0.06
C SER A 18 -19.02 38.03 -0.70
N ALA A 19 -19.48 37.99 -1.95
CA ALA A 19 -19.38 36.83 -2.81
C ALA A 19 -17.89 36.53 -3.07
N LEU A 20 -17.25 35.86 -2.11
CA LEU A 20 -16.02 35.13 -2.35
C LEU A 20 -16.37 34.06 -3.38
N GLY A 21 -16.00 34.34 -4.63
CA GLY A 21 -16.12 33.42 -5.74
C GLY A 21 -15.45 32.10 -5.37
N CYS A 22 -16.28 31.12 -5.05
CA CYS A 22 -15.88 29.73 -5.08
C CYS A 22 -15.65 29.39 -6.56
N GLN A 23 -14.44 29.68 -7.05
CA GLN A 23 -14.00 29.12 -8.32
C GLN A 23 -14.04 27.62 -8.14
N ALA A 24 -15.03 26.99 -8.76
CA ALA A 24 -15.09 25.55 -8.91
C ALA A 24 -13.83 25.10 -9.65
N VAL A 25 -12.81 24.68 -8.91
CA VAL A 25 -11.70 23.91 -9.46
C VAL A 25 -12.32 22.63 -9.99
N LYS A 26 -12.60 22.57 -11.30
CA LYS A 26 -13.03 21.34 -11.96
C LYS A 26 -11.83 20.38 -11.89
N PRO A 27 -11.85 19.31 -11.07
CA PRO A 27 -10.75 18.37 -11.08
C PRO A 27 -10.98 17.48 -12.30
N ASN A 28 -10.24 17.73 -13.37
CA ASN A 28 -10.31 16.94 -14.59
C ASN A 28 -9.46 15.65 -14.45
N PHE A 29 -9.64 14.97 -13.33
CA PHE A 29 -8.74 13.91 -12.86
C PHE A 29 -8.60 12.76 -13.86
N GLY A 30 -9.70 12.35 -14.49
CA GLY A 30 -9.64 11.34 -15.56
C GLY A 30 -8.73 11.77 -16.72
N GLN A 31 -8.63 13.07 -17.01
CA GLN A 31 -7.67 13.58 -18.00
C GLN A 31 -6.24 13.58 -17.46
N GLU A 32 -6.00 13.82 -16.18
CA GLU A 32 -4.65 13.77 -15.59
C GLU A 32 -4.07 12.35 -15.57
N VAL A 33 -4.84 11.34 -15.16
CA VAL A 33 -4.39 9.93 -15.24
C VAL A 33 -4.12 9.54 -16.68
N ARG A 34 -5.04 9.88 -17.60
CA ARG A 34 -4.86 9.60 -19.03
C ARG A 34 -3.65 10.34 -19.61
N ARG A 35 -3.37 11.56 -19.17
CA ARG A 35 -2.23 12.36 -19.62
C ARG A 35 -0.91 11.78 -19.11
N ALA A 36 -0.84 11.45 -17.82
CA ALA A 36 0.32 10.81 -17.20
C ALA A 36 0.58 9.43 -17.82
N SER A 37 -0.47 8.66 -18.09
CA SER A 37 -0.35 7.36 -18.74
C SER A 37 0.12 7.48 -20.21
N ARG A 38 -0.42 8.43 -20.99
CA ARG A 38 0.04 8.68 -22.37
C ARG A 38 1.47 9.18 -22.44
N SER A 39 1.91 10.03 -21.50
CA SER A 39 3.31 10.47 -21.47
C SER A 39 4.25 9.31 -21.16
N HIS A 40 3.91 8.45 -20.19
CA HIS A 40 4.69 7.26 -19.86
C HIS A 40 4.72 6.24 -21.02
N LEU A 41 3.60 6.02 -21.70
CA LEU A 41 3.54 5.12 -22.86
C LEU A 41 4.49 5.57 -23.98
N LYS A 42 4.57 6.88 -24.24
CA LYS A 42 5.47 7.45 -25.24
C LYS A 42 6.95 7.34 -24.84
N MET A 43 7.28 7.47 -23.56
CA MET A 43 8.67 7.34 -23.10
C MET A 43 9.14 5.89 -23.06
N ASN A 44 8.28 4.94 -22.67
CA ASN A 44 8.63 3.52 -22.59
C ASN A 44 8.72 2.84 -23.97
N ALA A 45 7.90 3.27 -24.93
CA ALA A 45 8.02 2.82 -26.32
C ALA A 45 9.39 3.18 -26.94
N ALA A 46 10.06 4.22 -26.43
CA ALA A 46 11.38 4.64 -26.89
C ALA A 46 12.54 3.90 -26.18
N SER A 47 12.32 3.31 -25.01
CA SER A 47 13.36 2.66 -24.19
C SER A 47 13.34 1.12 -24.21
N GLY A 48 12.30 0.49 -24.77
CA GLY A 48 12.15 -0.97 -24.79
C GLY A 48 11.88 -1.59 -23.40
N GLU A 49 11.69 -0.76 -22.37
CA GLU A 49 11.40 -1.16 -21.01
C GLU A 49 9.88 -1.33 -20.82
N GLY A 50 9.46 -2.38 -20.10
CA GLY A 50 8.06 -2.62 -19.78
C GLY A 50 7.46 -1.45 -18.99
N LEU A 51 6.13 -1.29 -19.05
CA LEU A 51 5.45 -0.22 -18.31
C LEU A 51 5.72 -0.32 -16.81
N LYS A 52 6.19 0.79 -16.21
CA LYS A 52 6.43 0.88 -14.77
C LYS A 52 5.12 0.60 -14.00
N PRO A 53 5.13 -0.33 -13.02
CA PRO A 53 3.94 -0.63 -12.25
C PRO A 53 3.46 0.53 -11.38
N VAL A 54 2.16 0.58 -11.12
CA VAL A 54 1.52 1.57 -10.24
C VAL A 54 0.67 0.89 -9.17
N CYS A 55 0.63 1.49 -8.00
CA CYS A 55 -0.19 1.05 -6.88
C CYS A 55 -1.09 2.21 -6.43
N PRO A 56 -2.36 2.25 -6.88
CA PRO A 56 -3.34 3.19 -6.35
C PRO A 56 -3.70 2.82 -4.92
N ILE A 57 -3.44 3.72 -3.97
CA ILE A 57 -3.76 3.57 -2.55
C ILE A 57 -4.97 4.45 -2.26
N LEU A 58 -6.14 3.85 -2.06
CA LEU A 58 -7.37 4.56 -1.78
C LEU A 58 -7.70 4.47 -0.30
N MET A 59 -7.97 5.63 0.30
CA MET A 59 -8.36 5.75 1.70
C MET A 59 -9.74 6.38 1.86
N GLY A 60 -10.47 5.92 2.88
CA GLY A 60 -11.82 6.43 3.16
C GLY A 60 -11.83 7.82 3.79
N SER A 61 -10.77 8.19 4.49
CA SER A 61 -10.65 9.42 5.28
C SER A 61 -9.22 9.97 5.24
N ALA A 62 -9.08 11.29 5.37
CA ALA A 62 -7.76 11.91 5.54
C ALA A 62 -7.04 11.46 6.82
N SER A 63 -7.78 10.97 7.82
CA SER A 63 -7.22 10.40 9.05
C SER A 63 -6.37 9.15 8.80
N ASP A 64 -6.55 8.48 7.65
CA ASP A 64 -5.80 7.27 7.29
C ASP A 64 -4.49 7.59 6.54
N MET A 65 -4.18 8.87 6.33
CA MET A 65 -3.05 9.33 5.51
C MET A 65 -1.70 8.80 5.99
N ASP A 66 -1.44 8.80 7.29
CA ASP A 66 -0.15 8.35 7.83
C ASP A 66 0.11 6.87 7.56
N ARG A 67 -0.95 6.05 7.61
CA ARG A 67 -0.85 4.64 7.21
C ARG A 67 -0.58 4.52 5.71
N CYS A 68 -1.26 5.30 4.89
CA CYS A 68 -1.07 5.25 3.44
C CYS A 68 0.33 5.73 3.01
N LYS A 69 0.91 6.71 3.71
CA LYS A 69 2.30 7.14 3.50
C LYS A 69 3.30 6.03 3.78
N LYS A 70 3.14 5.29 4.88
CA LYS A 70 4.00 4.12 5.19
C LYS A 70 3.95 3.05 4.10
N ILE A 71 2.77 2.84 3.48
CA ILE A 71 2.62 1.93 2.33
C ILE A 71 3.37 2.49 1.12
N ALA A 72 3.20 3.79 0.82
CA ALA A 72 3.88 4.46 -0.30
C ALA A 72 5.41 4.44 -0.16
N GLU A 73 5.93 4.74 1.04
CA GLU A 73 7.36 4.68 1.37
C GLU A 73 7.93 3.27 1.17
N ALA A 74 7.19 2.23 1.58
CA ALA A 74 7.62 0.85 1.35
C ALA A 74 7.61 0.48 -0.15
N LEU A 75 6.62 0.96 -0.92
CA LEU A 75 6.54 0.73 -2.38
C LEU A 75 7.70 1.36 -3.14
N GLU A 76 8.21 2.50 -2.68
CA GLU A 76 9.37 3.19 -3.28
C GLU A 76 10.60 2.28 -3.31
N SER A 77 10.82 1.49 -2.25
CA SER A 77 11.95 0.55 -2.18
C SER A 77 11.89 -0.59 -3.23
N PHE A 78 10.72 -0.82 -3.83
CA PHE A 78 10.53 -1.79 -4.91
C PHE A 78 10.44 -1.12 -6.30
N GLY A 79 10.60 0.20 -6.36
CA GLY A 79 10.48 0.96 -7.61
C GLY A 79 9.05 1.02 -8.17
N ILE A 80 8.02 0.89 -7.32
CA ILE A 80 6.61 0.93 -7.71
C ILE A 80 6.04 2.33 -7.41
N ASP A 81 5.35 2.93 -8.38
CA ASP A 81 4.72 4.25 -8.17
C ASP A 81 3.51 4.12 -7.25
N ALA A 82 3.44 4.92 -6.18
CA ALA A 82 2.26 5.00 -5.31
C ALA A 82 1.43 6.24 -5.65
N ASP A 83 0.10 6.08 -5.80
CA ASP A 83 -0.83 7.20 -6.00
C ASP A 83 -1.88 7.23 -4.88
N LEU A 84 -1.80 8.24 -4.01
CA LEU A 84 -2.60 8.37 -2.80
C LEU A 84 -3.91 9.09 -3.07
N ARG A 85 -5.04 8.43 -2.81
CA ARG A 85 -6.38 8.96 -3.07
C ARG A 85 -7.23 8.91 -1.83
N ILE A 86 -8.00 9.96 -1.59
CA ILE A 86 -9.06 9.93 -0.58
C ILE A 86 -10.38 9.83 -1.31
N ALA A 87 -11.17 8.77 -1.10
CA ALA A 87 -12.54 8.63 -1.58
C ALA A 87 -13.32 7.62 -0.73
N SER A 88 -14.28 8.10 0.06
CA SER A 88 -15.11 7.24 0.92
C SER A 88 -16.16 6.48 0.11
N ALA A 89 -16.24 5.16 0.30
CA ALA A 89 -17.30 4.33 -0.25
C ALA A 89 -18.70 4.74 0.24
N HIS A 90 -18.82 5.17 1.49
CA HIS A 90 -20.11 5.58 2.07
C HIS A 90 -20.48 7.02 1.74
N LYS A 91 -19.52 7.95 1.74
CA LYS A 91 -19.82 9.39 1.65
C LYS A 91 -19.78 9.93 0.23
N VAL A 92 -18.93 9.36 -0.64
CA VAL A 92 -18.72 9.84 -2.01
C VAL A 92 -18.58 8.68 -3.03
N PRO A 93 -19.52 7.71 -3.07
CA PRO A 93 -19.40 6.50 -3.90
C PRO A 93 -19.23 6.80 -5.39
N ALA A 94 -19.97 7.78 -5.94
CA ALA A 94 -19.84 8.16 -7.34
C ALA A 94 -18.44 8.70 -7.69
N ARG A 95 -17.77 9.36 -6.74
CA ARG A 95 -16.38 9.82 -6.92
C ARG A 95 -15.41 8.65 -6.83
N LEU A 96 -15.62 7.73 -5.89
CA LEU A 96 -14.81 6.51 -5.76
C LEU A 96 -14.82 5.72 -7.08
N LEU A 97 -16.00 5.42 -7.64
CA LEU A 97 -16.12 4.69 -8.91
C LEU A 97 -15.42 5.40 -10.07
N LYS A 98 -15.55 6.73 -10.17
CA LYS A 98 -14.83 7.52 -11.20
C LYS A 98 -13.32 7.43 -11.05
N VAL A 99 -12.82 7.38 -9.81
CA VAL A 99 -11.37 7.23 -9.55
C VAL A 99 -10.91 5.84 -9.96
N ILE A 100 -11.65 4.78 -9.61
CA ILE A 100 -11.35 3.40 -9.98
C ILE A 100 -11.33 3.24 -11.50
N GLU A 101 -12.34 3.78 -12.19
CA GLU A 101 -12.45 3.69 -13.64
C GLU A 101 -11.27 4.33 -14.36
N ALA A 102 -10.80 5.49 -13.87
CA ALA A 102 -9.62 6.14 -14.45
C ALA A 102 -8.36 5.26 -14.35
N TYR A 103 -8.21 4.45 -13.29
CA TYR A 103 -7.12 3.47 -13.20
C TYR A 103 -7.38 2.20 -13.99
N ASN A 104 -8.64 1.75 -14.13
CA ASN A 104 -8.97 0.62 -14.99
C ASN A 104 -8.54 0.88 -16.44
N GLU A 105 -8.71 2.11 -16.92
CA GLU A 105 -8.27 2.56 -18.24
C GLU A 105 -6.76 2.75 -18.39
N ASP A 106 -5.99 2.77 -17.28
CA ASP A 106 -4.54 2.91 -17.33
C ASP A 106 -3.88 1.58 -17.78
N PRO A 107 -3.10 1.52 -18.87
CA PRO A 107 -2.42 0.30 -19.31
C PRO A 107 -1.32 -0.21 -18.35
N ARG A 108 -0.86 0.56 -17.37
CA ARG A 108 0.20 0.13 -16.45
C ARG A 108 -0.24 -1.08 -15.61
N PRO A 109 0.64 -2.07 -15.34
CA PRO A 109 0.38 -3.12 -14.36
C PRO A 109 0.06 -2.50 -13.00
N LYS A 110 -1.01 -2.97 -12.34
CA LYS A 110 -1.49 -2.34 -11.12
C LYS A 110 -2.02 -3.30 -10.08
N VAL A 111 -1.87 -2.91 -8.82
CA VAL A 111 -2.50 -3.53 -7.65
C VAL A 111 -3.10 -2.41 -6.82
N PHE A 112 -4.37 -2.51 -6.48
CA PHE A 112 -5.02 -1.49 -5.63
C PHE A 112 -4.80 -1.82 -4.16
N ILE A 113 -4.69 -0.77 -3.33
CA ILE A 113 -4.66 -0.92 -1.88
C ILE A 113 -5.79 -0.09 -1.27
N GLY A 114 -6.71 -0.76 -0.57
CA GLY A 114 -7.79 -0.14 0.19
C GLY A 114 -7.41 0.05 1.66
N VAL A 115 -7.55 1.28 2.16
CA VAL A 115 -7.30 1.64 3.57
C VAL A 115 -8.56 2.28 4.15
N ALA A 116 -9.30 1.55 4.98
CA ALA A 116 -10.45 2.09 5.69
C ALA A 116 -10.61 1.41 7.05
N GLY A 117 -10.77 2.22 8.10
CA GLY A 117 -11.09 1.75 9.45
C GLY A 117 -12.59 1.53 9.67
N ARG A 118 -12.95 1.06 10.86
CA ARG A 118 -14.34 0.73 11.26
C ARG A 118 -14.92 -0.35 10.33
N SER A 119 -16.16 -0.17 9.88
CA SER A 119 -16.77 -1.00 8.84
C SER A 119 -16.17 -0.68 7.47
N ASN A 120 -15.23 -1.51 7.02
CA ASN A 120 -14.53 -1.36 5.76
C ASN A 120 -15.36 -1.84 4.57
N ALA A 121 -16.15 -0.93 3.99
CA ALA A 121 -16.78 -1.14 2.69
C ALA A 121 -15.86 -0.81 1.50
N LEU A 122 -14.79 -0.02 1.73
CA LEU A 122 -13.94 0.49 0.67
C LEU A 122 -13.23 -0.63 -0.09
N SER A 123 -12.60 -1.57 0.63
CA SER A 123 -11.86 -2.66 0.00
C SER A 123 -12.75 -3.57 -0.84
N GLY A 124 -13.97 -3.86 -0.38
CA GLY A 124 -14.94 -4.65 -1.15
C GLY A 124 -15.43 -3.94 -2.41
N VAL A 125 -15.70 -2.63 -2.33
CA VAL A 125 -16.10 -1.82 -3.50
C VAL A 125 -14.95 -1.68 -4.51
N LEU A 126 -13.71 -1.55 -4.03
CA LEU A 126 -12.54 -1.55 -4.90
C LEU A 126 -12.46 -2.85 -5.70
N ASP A 127 -12.51 -3.99 -5.00
CA ASP A 127 -12.32 -5.31 -5.59
C ASP A 127 -13.42 -5.69 -6.57
N CYS A 128 -14.70 -5.36 -6.29
CA CYS A 128 -15.78 -5.64 -7.23
C CYS A 128 -15.80 -4.71 -8.46
N ALA A 129 -15.13 -3.56 -8.40
CA ALA A 129 -15.12 -2.55 -9.47
C ALA A 129 -13.84 -2.57 -10.33
N THR A 130 -12.93 -3.52 -10.10
CA THR A 130 -11.71 -3.67 -10.89
C THR A 130 -11.40 -5.14 -11.14
N THR A 131 -10.71 -5.41 -12.25
CA THR A 131 -10.17 -6.74 -12.56
C THR A 131 -8.74 -6.92 -12.04
N SER A 132 -8.13 -5.86 -11.51
CA SER A 132 -6.79 -5.90 -10.95
C SER A 132 -6.83 -6.42 -9.50
N PRO A 133 -5.75 -7.04 -9.00
CA PRO A 133 -5.71 -7.49 -7.61
C PRO A 133 -5.91 -6.33 -6.62
N VAL A 134 -6.65 -6.57 -5.55
CA VAL A 134 -6.88 -5.62 -4.47
C VAL A 134 -6.33 -6.16 -3.15
N ILE A 135 -5.64 -5.30 -2.40
CA ILE A 135 -5.16 -5.58 -1.06
C ILE A 135 -5.91 -4.68 -0.08
N SER A 136 -6.50 -5.27 0.95
CA SER A 136 -7.09 -4.56 2.08
C SER A 136 -6.04 -4.39 3.18
N CYS A 137 -5.74 -3.14 3.55
CA CYS A 137 -4.81 -2.81 4.64
C CYS A 137 -5.48 -1.85 5.64
N PRO A 138 -6.50 -2.31 6.40
CA PRO A 138 -7.22 -1.46 7.33
C PRO A 138 -6.30 -0.94 8.46
N PRO A 139 -6.51 0.28 8.97
CA PRO A 139 -5.89 0.71 10.21
C PRO A 139 -6.37 -0.17 11.37
N TYR A 140 -5.43 -0.53 12.25
CA TYR A 140 -5.75 -1.28 13.45
C TYR A 140 -6.51 -0.41 14.46
N SER A 141 -7.46 -1.04 15.16
CA SER A 141 -8.34 -0.42 16.15
C SER A 141 -8.60 -1.43 17.25
N ASP A 142 -8.31 -1.09 18.50
CA ASP A 142 -8.62 -1.93 19.68
C ASP A 142 -10.10 -1.87 20.07
N ALA A 143 -10.89 -0.99 19.44
CA ALA A 143 -12.32 -0.86 19.72
C ALA A 143 -13.01 -2.21 19.52
N PHE A 144 -13.87 -2.58 20.47
CA PHE A 144 -14.62 -3.83 20.46
C PHE A 144 -13.74 -5.06 20.21
N GLY A 145 -12.50 -5.07 20.72
CA GLY A 145 -11.58 -6.21 20.61
C GLY A 145 -11.09 -6.47 19.18
N GLY A 146 -10.94 -5.43 18.35
CA GLY A 146 -10.45 -5.58 16.98
C GLY A 146 -11.47 -6.14 15.98
N THR A 147 -12.75 -6.15 16.35
CA THR A 147 -13.82 -6.73 15.52
C THR A 147 -14.04 -6.00 14.20
N ASP A 148 -13.55 -4.76 14.06
CA ASP A 148 -13.50 -4.04 12.78
C ASP A 148 -12.83 -4.87 11.67
N LEU A 149 -11.89 -5.75 12.02
CA LEU A 149 -11.21 -6.62 11.06
C LEU A 149 -12.16 -7.56 10.31
N TYR A 150 -13.26 -7.99 10.96
CA TYR A 150 -14.24 -8.86 10.32
C TYR A 150 -14.86 -8.22 9.07
N SER A 151 -14.97 -6.89 9.06
CA SER A 151 -15.47 -6.15 7.90
C SER A 151 -14.54 -6.21 6.68
N SER A 152 -13.25 -6.53 6.89
CA SER A 152 -12.26 -6.66 5.82
C SER A 152 -12.06 -8.11 5.34
N ILE A 153 -12.36 -9.11 6.18
CA ILE A 153 -12.14 -10.54 5.87
C ILE A 153 -13.40 -11.28 5.40
N ARG A 154 -14.59 -10.89 5.87
CA ARG A 154 -15.85 -11.59 5.59
C ARG A 154 -16.47 -11.10 4.28
N MET A 155 -15.80 -11.38 3.17
CA MET A 155 -16.28 -11.02 1.84
C MET A 155 -17.30 -12.05 1.31
N PRO A 156 -18.34 -11.61 0.59
CA PRO A 156 -19.24 -12.53 -0.11
C PRO A 156 -18.54 -13.17 -1.32
N GLY A 157 -19.14 -14.23 -1.88
CA GLY A 157 -18.63 -14.85 -3.11
C GLY A 157 -18.56 -13.86 -4.28
N GLY A 158 -17.46 -13.91 -5.05
CA GLY A 158 -17.21 -13.01 -6.18
C GLY A 158 -16.44 -11.72 -5.84
N VAL A 159 -16.08 -11.52 -4.57
CA VAL A 159 -15.25 -10.39 -4.09
C VAL A 159 -14.15 -10.96 -3.20
N ALA A 160 -12.88 -10.70 -3.53
CA ALA A 160 -11.72 -11.38 -2.96
C ALA A 160 -10.48 -10.48 -2.72
N PRO A 161 -10.60 -9.33 -2.01
CA PRO A 161 -9.44 -8.55 -1.61
C PRO A 161 -8.54 -9.35 -0.64
N ALA A 162 -7.23 -9.32 -0.88
CA ALA A 162 -6.25 -9.94 0.01
C ALA A 162 -6.03 -9.07 1.26
N LEU A 163 -6.19 -9.62 2.45
CA LEU A 163 -6.01 -8.88 3.70
C LEU A 163 -4.55 -8.91 4.16
N VAL A 164 -3.94 -7.74 4.36
CA VAL A 164 -2.59 -7.58 4.95
C VAL A 164 -2.59 -6.43 5.94
N LEU A 165 -2.30 -6.71 7.22
CA LEU A 165 -2.40 -5.71 8.30
C LEU A 165 -1.21 -4.75 8.38
N ASP A 166 -0.01 -5.22 8.06
CA ASP A 166 1.18 -4.40 8.13
C ASP A 166 1.33 -3.52 6.87
N PRO A 167 1.54 -2.19 7.00
CA PRO A 167 1.73 -1.31 5.84
C PRO A 167 2.85 -1.74 4.89
N ALA A 168 4.01 -2.11 5.43
CA ALA A 168 5.14 -2.57 4.61
C ALA A 168 4.85 -3.97 4.02
N GLY A 169 4.14 -4.81 4.75
CA GLY A 169 3.60 -6.08 4.27
C GLY A 169 2.65 -5.92 3.09
N ALA A 170 1.77 -4.91 3.11
CA ALA A 170 0.86 -4.63 2.00
C ALA A 170 1.62 -4.19 0.75
N ALA A 171 2.63 -3.33 0.91
CA ALA A 171 3.53 -2.95 -0.17
C ALA A 171 4.32 -4.15 -0.72
N LEU A 172 4.85 -5.02 0.16
CA LEU A 172 5.54 -6.25 -0.23
C LEU A 172 4.61 -7.21 -0.98
N MET A 173 3.36 -7.36 -0.55
CA MET A 173 2.39 -8.20 -1.26
C MET A 173 2.10 -7.65 -2.66
N ALA A 174 1.91 -6.33 -2.80
CA ALA A 174 1.77 -5.68 -4.10
C ALA A 174 3.01 -5.92 -4.97
N ALA A 175 4.22 -5.76 -4.41
CA ALA A 175 5.46 -6.02 -5.12
C ALA A 175 5.61 -7.49 -5.56
N LYS A 176 5.22 -8.45 -4.73
CA LYS A 176 5.24 -9.88 -5.09
C LYS A 176 4.27 -10.18 -6.24
N ILE A 177 3.07 -9.61 -6.23
CA ILE A 177 2.10 -9.76 -7.33
C ILE A 177 2.67 -9.18 -8.63
N LEU A 178 3.16 -7.94 -8.58
CA LEU A 178 3.69 -7.23 -9.76
C LEU A 178 5.00 -7.85 -10.27
N GLY A 179 5.82 -8.40 -9.37
CA GLY A 179 7.09 -9.05 -9.67
C GLY A 179 6.96 -10.37 -10.44
N ILE A 180 5.76 -10.96 -10.53
CA ILE A 180 5.51 -12.13 -11.39
C ILE A 180 5.94 -11.81 -12.84
N ASN A 181 5.59 -10.60 -13.31
CA ASN A 181 5.85 -10.15 -14.68
C ASN A 181 6.85 -8.99 -14.77
N ASN A 182 7.51 -8.62 -13.67
CA ASN A 182 8.51 -7.56 -13.64
C ASN A 182 9.76 -8.03 -12.88
N SER A 183 10.84 -8.33 -13.62
CA SER A 183 12.08 -8.85 -13.05
C SER A 183 12.73 -7.88 -12.05
N LYS A 184 12.75 -6.58 -12.34
CA LYS A 184 13.33 -5.56 -11.44
C LYS A 184 12.62 -5.53 -10.08
N VAL A 185 11.28 -5.59 -10.10
CA VAL A 185 10.49 -5.66 -8.86
C VAL A 185 10.74 -6.97 -8.12
N ARG A 186 10.82 -8.10 -8.85
CA ARG A 186 11.11 -9.41 -8.26
C ARG A 186 12.48 -9.45 -7.58
N ASP A 187 13.50 -8.86 -8.21
CA ASP A 187 14.85 -8.79 -7.68
C ASP A 187 14.88 -7.92 -6.41
N ALA A 188 14.18 -6.77 -6.42
CA ALA A 188 14.03 -5.93 -5.22
C ALA A 188 13.32 -6.64 -4.06
N VAL A 189 12.33 -7.49 -4.35
CA VAL A 189 11.68 -8.37 -3.35
C VAL A 189 12.68 -9.37 -2.78
N ALA A 190 13.46 -10.04 -3.63
CA ALA A 190 14.47 -11.01 -3.20
C ALA A 190 15.55 -10.36 -2.32
N ASP A 191 15.99 -9.15 -2.69
CA ASP A 191 16.95 -8.36 -1.94
C ASP A 191 16.44 -7.94 -0.56
N LEU A 192 15.18 -7.49 -0.45
CA LEU A 192 14.58 -7.19 0.86
C LEU A 192 14.55 -8.44 1.74
N GLN A 193 14.10 -9.58 1.20
CA GLN A 193 14.02 -10.82 1.95
C GLN A 193 15.40 -11.32 2.40
N ARG A 194 16.42 -11.17 1.54
CA ARG A 194 17.81 -11.49 1.89
C ARG A 194 18.30 -10.61 3.05
N ARG A 195 18.16 -9.28 2.94
CA ARG A 195 18.56 -8.33 3.99
C ARG A 195 17.86 -8.60 5.32
N ASN A 196 16.57 -8.94 5.29
CA ASN A 196 15.83 -9.29 6.51
C ASN A 196 16.38 -10.55 7.18
N ARG A 197 16.78 -11.57 6.41
CA ARG A 197 17.44 -12.76 6.97
C ARG A 197 18.81 -12.43 7.54
N GLU A 198 19.65 -11.72 6.78
CA GLU A 198 20.99 -11.29 7.21
C GLU A 198 20.94 -10.49 8.52
N ARG A 199 19.96 -9.57 8.64
CA ARG A 199 19.75 -8.81 9.87
C ARG A 199 19.48 -9.68 11.08
N LEU A 200 18.68 -10.75 10.94
CA LEU A 200 18.38 -11.63 12.08
C LEU A 200 19.62 -12.36 12.61
N PHE A 201 20.55 -12.74 11.74
CA PHE A 201 21.82 -13.32 12.18
C PHE A 201 22.67 -12.31 12.96
N VAL A 202 22.70 -11.05 12.52
CA VAL A 202 23.40 -9.97 13.23
C VAL A 202 22.73 -9.70 14.59
N ASP A 203 21.39 -9.58 14.61
CA ASP A 203 20.63 -9.31 15.83
C ASP A 203 20.80 -10.45 16.86
N ASP A 204 20.90 -11.71 16.42
CA ASP A 204 21.17 -12.88 17.27
C ASP A 204 22.56 -12.83 17.94
N VAL A 205 23.61 -12.53 17.16
CA VAL A 205 24.97 -12.36 17.71
C VAL A 205 25.02 -11.21 18.73
N LEU A 206 24.36 -10.09 18.43
CA LEU A 206 24.30 -8.93 19.33
C LEU A 206 23.55 -9.27 20.62
N ALA A 207 22.42 -9.99 20.54
CA ALA A 207 21.64 -10.39 21.71
C ALA A 207 22.46 -11.30 22.64
N THR A 208 23.18 -12.28 22.09
CA THR A 208 24.05 -13.19 22.84
C THR A 208 25.25 -12.45 23.46
N SER A 209 25.77 -11.39 22.83
CA SER A 209 26.90 -10.64 23.39
C SER A 209 26.56 -9.71 24.55
N THR A 210 25.30 -9.26 24.67
CA THR A 210 24.92 -8.19 25.61
C THR A 210 24.33 -8.71 26.92
N SER A 211 23.87 -9.97 26.96
CA SER A 211 22.93 -10.45 27.99
C SER A 211 23.42 -11.61 28.84
N LEU A 212 24.68 -12.06 28.69
CA LEU A 212 25.16 -13.26 29.37
C LEU A 212 26.00 -12.95 30.61
N THR A 213 25.70 -13.65 31.71
CA THR A 213 26.68 -13.84 32.78
C THR A 213 27.83 -14.73 32.26
N PRO A 214 29.04 -14.64 32.83
CA PRO A 214 30.18 -15.43 32.38
C PRO A 214 29.90 -16.95 32.30
N GLU A 215 29.03 -17.50 33.16
CA GLU A 215 28.67 -18.93 33.11
C GLU A 215 27.79 -19.30 31.91
N ILE A 216 26.90 -18.39 31.49
CA ILE A 216 26.05 -18.63 30.32
C ILE A 216 26.88 -18.44 29.03
N GLN A 217 27.78 -17.46 29.00
CA GLN A 217 28.74 -17.26 27.92
C GLN A 217 29.57 -18.52 27.66
N ALA A 218 30.12 -19.14 28.72
CA ALA A 218 30.91 -20.37 28.62
C ALA A 218 30.11 -21.58 28.09
N ARG A 219 28.81 -21.66 28.40
CA ARG A 219 27.91 -22.72 27.89
C ARG A 219 27.54 -22.54 26.42
N HIS A 220 27.36 -21.31 25.96
CA HIS A 220 27.10 -21.00 24.54
C HIS A 220 28.34 -21.28 23.68
N GLN A 221 29.53 -20.87 24.12
CA GLN A 221 30.80 -21.17 23.44
C GLN A 221 31.07 -22.68 23.30
N ALA A 222 30.56 -23.49 24.22
CA ALA A 222 30.66 -24.95 24.14
C ALA A 222 29.59 -25.62 23.26
N ARG A 223 28.54 -24.90 22.84
CA ARG A 223 27.40 -25.42 22.05
C ARG A 223 27.35 -24.92 20.61
N ASP A 224 27.77 -23.68 20.36
CA ASP A 224 27.68 -23.06 19.04
C ASP A 224 28.91 -23.39 18.18
N VAL A 225 28.92 -24.58 17.60
CA VAL A 225 29.68 -24.88 16.37
C VAL A 225 28.66 -25.03 15.24
N ILE A 226 27.98 -23.93 14.90
CA ILE A 226 27.42 -23.79 13.55
C ILE A 226 28.55 -23.14 12.74
N THR A 227 29.13 -23.93 11.84
CA THR A 227 30.26 -23.47 11.04
C THR A 227 29.76 -22.73 9.80
N GLU A 228 30.59 -21.88 9.19
CA GLU A 228 30.27 -21.21 7.90
C GLU A 228 29.79 -22.21 6.82
N THR A 229 30.17 -23.48 6.95
CA THR A 229 29.70 -24.61 6.12
C THR A 229 28.19 -24.81 6.13
N ASP A 230 27.49 -24.49 7.23
CA ASP A 230 26.04 -24.67 7.37
C ASP A 230 25.24 -23.56 6.65
N LEU A 231 25.84 -22.38 6.48
CA LEU A 231 25.26 -21.25 5.75
C LEU A 231 25.49 -21.35 4.24
N GLY A 232 26.61 -21.95 3.81
CA GLY A 232 26.93 -22.13 2.39
C GLY A 232 26.09 -23.21 1.68
N ASN A 233 25.63 -24.23 2.41
CA ASN A 233 25.05 -25.43 1.80
C ASN A 233 23.52 -25.39 1.63
N THR A 234 22.83 -24.42 2.22
CA THR A 234 21.36 -24.35 2.16
C THR A 234 20.82 -23.56 0.96
N PHE A 235 21.62 -22.71 0.30
CA PHE A 235 21.12 -21.84 -0.79
C PHE A 235 22.08 -21.61 -1.97
N GLY A 236 23.06 -22.49 -2.22
CA GLY A 236 24.08 -22.26 -3.25
C GLY A 236 24.58 -23.49 -4.00
N ALA A 237 23.73 -24.14 -4.80
CA ALA A 237 24.18 -24.95 -5.94
C ALA A 237 23.14 -24.98 -7.08
N SER A 238 22.89 -23.82 -7.69
CA SER A 238 22.45 -23.80 -9.09
C SER A 238 23.67 -24.09 -9.98
N GLU A 239 24.11 -25.35 -10.01
CA GLU A 239 25.11 -25.78 -10.99
C GLU A 239 24.49 -25.87 -12.39
N LYS A 240 25.05 -25.05 -13.29
CA LYS A 240 24.90 -25.18 -14.74
C LYS A 240 25.30 -26.59 -15.18
N LYS A 241 24.34 -27.44 -15.56
CA LYS A 241 24.65 -28.56 -16.47
C LYS A 241 24.60 -28.09 -17.91
N SER A 242 25.74 -27.58 -18.37
CA SER A 242 26.12 -27.63 -19.79
C SER A 242 26.40 -29.10 -20.13
N GLY A 243 25.45 -29.76 -20.79
CA GLY A 243 25.63 -31.12 -21.33
C GLY A 243 25.90 -31.05 -22.83
N LYS A 244 27.18 -30.96 -23.20
CA LYS A 244 27.68 -31.42 -24.51
C LYS A 244 27.42 -32.93 -24.58
N VAL A 245 26.66 -33.38 -25.58
CA VAL A 245 26.72 -34.78 -26.04
C VAL A 245 27.16 -34.73 -27.49
N GLY A 246 28.41 -35.13 -27.73
CA GLY A 246 28.93 -35.46 -29.03
C GLY A 246 28.94 -36.98 -29.20
N SER A 247 28.71 -37.39 -30.45
CA SER A 247 29.29 -38.55 -31.15
C SER A 247 29.52 -39.84 -30.35
N GLU A 248 28.68 -40.84 -30.62
CA GLU A 248 29.04 -42.06 -31.38
C GLU A 248 27.77 -42.70 -31.94
#